data_AF-A0A948LVZ6-F1
#
_entry.id   AF-A0A948LVZ6-F1
#
_cell.length_a   1.000
_cell.length_b   1.000
_cell.length_c   1.000
_cell.angle_alpha   90.00
_cell.angle_beta   90.00
_cell.angle_gamma   90.00
#
_symmetry.space_group_name_H-M   'P 1'
#
loop_
_entity.id
_entity.type
_entity.pdbx_description
1 polymer ?
#
loop_
_entity_poly.entity_id
_entity_poly.type
_entity_poly.pdbx_seq_one_letter_code
_entity_poly.pdbx_strand_id
1 'polypeptide(L)'
;MDSLRPYRSFVSYIDRSREYYAAQGYSKPYAWAHHDYVPFTPLLKPLSQCRVGLVTTAGRTDAEGMIGAGRMKRDPFAQPTDPPPKSLFTDDLSWDKKATHTDDVDSFLPVTRLAEQADGGRIGSASPRFYGVPTDYSQNRTANDAAPRILGWCREDGLDAVLLSAL
;
A
#
# COMPACT_ATOMS: atom_id res chain seq x y z
N MET A 1 4.53 -25.78 45.43
CA MET A 1 4.97 -25.67 44.03
C MET A 1 5.56 -24.30 43.86
N ASP A 2 6.88 -24.22 43.66
CA ASP A 2 7.60 -22.97 43.46
C ASP A 2 7.18 -22.32 42.13
N SER A 3 6.53 -21.16 42.19
CA SER A 3 6.09 -20.40 41.02
C SER A 3 7.01 -19.22 40.70
N LEU A 4 8.31 -19.34 40.99
CA LEU A 4 9.29 -18.31 40.65
C LEU A 4 9.64 -18.40 39.16
N ARG A 5 9.46 -17.30 38.42
CA ARG A 5 9.91 -17.17 37.03
C ARG A 5 11.08 -16.18 36.97
N PRO A 6 12.30 -16.63 36.64
CA PRO A 6 13.49 -15.77 36.62
C PRO A 6 13.61 -14.90 35.35
N TYR A 7 12.64 -14.94 34.44
CA TYR A 7 12.65 -14.20 33.19
C TYR A 7 11.27 -13.65 32.81
N ARG A 8 11.27 -12.55 32.05
CA ARG A 8 10.06 -11.95 31.46
C ARG A 8 9.41 -12.95 30.49
N SER A 9 8.09 -13.10 30.57
CA SER A 9 7.31 -13.92 29.64
C SER A 9 6.90 -13.20 28.35
N PHE A 10 7.21 -11.91 28.23
CA PHE A 10 6.97 -11.11 27.04
C PHE A 10 8.08 -10.07 26.85
N VAL A 11 8.35 -9.73 25.58
CA VAL A 11 9.32 -8.72 25.17
C VAL A 11 8.56 -7.64 24.41
N SER A 12 8.81 -6.37 24.75
CA SER A 12 8.34 -5.24 23.95
C SER A 12 9.17 -5.22 22.65
N TYR A 13 8.57 -5.68 21.55
CA TYR A 13 9.22 -5.69 20.23
C TYR A 13 9.64 -4.28 19.80
N ILE A 14 8.84 -3.26 20.17
CA ILE A 14 9.12 -1.85 19.90
C ILE A 14 10.39 -1.42 20.63
N ASP A 15 10.45 -1.59 21.95
CA ASP A 15 11.64 -1.19 22.72
C ASP A 15 12.89 -1.96 22.27
N ARG A 16 12.74 -3.26 22.01
CA ARG A 16 13.84 -4.11 21.54
C ARG A 16 14.38 -3.65 20.19
N SER A 17 13.51 -3.29 19.26
CA SER A 17 13.91 -2.76 17.94
C SER A 17 14.61 -1.42 18.08
N ARG A 18 14.09 -0.52 18.92
CA ARG A 18 14.69 0.79 19.19
C ARG A 18 16.11 0.66 19.76
N GLU A 19 16.28 -0.19 20.77
CA GLU A 19 17.58 -0.49 21.38
C GLU A 19 18.55 -1.11 20.37
N TYR A 20 18.06 -2.05 19.55
CA TYR A 20 18.87 -2.71 18.51
C TYR A 20 19.42 -1.72 17.50
N TYR A 21 18.61 -0.81 16.96
CA TYR A 21 19.09 0.23 16.05
C TYR A 21 20.01 1.24 16.76
N ALA A 22 19.68 1.65 17.99
CA ALA A 22 20.55 2.57 18.74
C ALA A 22 21.97 1.98 18.93
N ALA A 23 22.09 0.67 19.17
CA ALA A 23 23.37 -0.01 19.31
C ALA A 23 24.21 -0.04 18.01
N GLN A 24 23.62 0.20 16.84
CA GLN A 24 24.34 0.30 15.56
C GLN A 24 24.99 1.67 15.32
N GLY A 25 24.85 2.61 16.27
CA GLY A 25 25.48 3.94 16.19
C GLY A 25 24.63 5.01 15.50
N TYR A 26 23.34 4.76 15.24
CA TYR A 26 22.44 5.80 14.77
C TYR A 26 22.21 6.85 15.87
N SER A 27 22.43 8.13 15.54
CA SER A 27 22.26 9.25 16.47
C SER A 27 20.82 9.48 16.91
N LYS A 28 19.86 8.98 16.13
CA LYS A 28 18.43 8.93 16.47
C LYS A 28 17.98 7.48 16.43
N PRO A 29 17.49 6.91 17.54
CA PRO A 29 16.86 5.60 17.52
C PRO A 29 15.68 5.58 16.55
N TYR A 30 15.36 4.38 16.03
CA TYR A 30 14.21 4.22 15.14
C TYR A 30 12.93 4.75 15.79
N ALA A 31 12.17 5.56 15.06
CA ALA A 31 10.87 6.07 15.44
C ALA A 31 9.82 5.56 14.45
N TRP A 32 8.73 5.02 14.98
CA TRP A 32 7.60 4.55 14.18
C TRP A 32 6.79 5.72 13.66
N ALA A 33 6.10 5.50 12.54
CA ALA A 33 5.15 6.46 12.01
C ALA A 33 4.08 6.69 13.07
N HIS A 34 3.84 7.95 13.40
CA HIS A 34 2.80 8.36 14.31
C HIS A 34 2.04 9.52 13.68
N HIS A 35 0.72 9.39 13.66
CA HIS A 35 -0.18 10.41 13.13
C HIS A 35 -1.23 10.67 14.21
N ASP A 36 -1.19 11.84 14.84
CA ASP A 36 -2.20 12.26 15.83
C ASP A 36 -3.61 12.36 15.22
N TYR A 37 -3.67 12.59 13.91
CA TYR A 37 -4.88 12.67 13.12
C TYR A 37 -4.70 12.00 11.77
N VAL A 38 -5.75 11.30 11.31
CA VAL A 38 -5.84 10.76 9.96
C VAL A 38 -6.99 11.50 9.26
N PRO A 39 -6.71 12.43 8.33
CA PRO A 39 -7.75 13.19 7.66
C PRO A 39 -8.47 12.31 6.66
N PHE A 40 -9.45 11.54 7.11
CA PHE A 40 -10.52 11.11 6.22
C PHE A 40 -11.35 12.34 5.87
N THR A 41 -11.23 12.77 4.63
CA THR A 41 -11.99 13.90 4.11
C THR A 41 -13.39 13.41 3.72
N PRO A 42 -14.47 14.02 4.24
CA PRO A 42 -15.82 13.67 3.80
C PRO A 42 -16.00 13.99 2.31
N LEU A 43 -16.82 13.20 1.62
CA LEU A 43 -17.14 13.45 0.21
C LEU A 43 -17.91 14.77 0.08
N LEU A 44 -17.50 15.61 -0.88
CA LEU A 44 -18.13 16.90 -1.15
C LEU A 44 -19.34 16.80 -2.09
N LYS A 45 -19.56 15.62 -2.68
CA LYS A 45 -20.69 15.31 -3.57
C LYS A 45 -21.13 13.85 -3.36
N PRO A 46 -22.35 13.48 -3.80
CA PRO A 46 -22.83 12.11 -3.70
C PRO A 46 -21.86 11.12 -4.35
N LEU A 47 -21.73 9.92 -3.78
CA LEU A 47 -20.83 8.88 -4.30
C LEU A 47 -21.08 8.57 -5.79
N SER A 48 -22.34 8.58 -6.21
CA SER A 48 -22.76 8.39 -7.61
C SER A 48 -22.30 9.48 -8.58
N GLN A 49 -21.69 10.56 -8.08
CA GLN A 49 -21.07 11.62 -8.88
C GLN A 49 -19.55 11.64 -8.72
N CYS A 50 -18.98 10.77 -7.88
CA CYS A 50 -17.56 10.69 -7.61
C CYS A 50 -16.84 9.83 -8.64
N ARG A 51 -15.67 10.30 -9.08
CA ARG A 51 -14.65 9.45 -9.70
C ARG A 51 -13.81 8.81 -8.60
N VAL A 52 -13.76 7.48 -8.60
CA VAL A 52 -13.06 6.69 -7.57
C VAL A 52 -11.87 5.97 -8.20
N GLY A 53 -10.71 6.01 -7.52
CA GLY A 53 -9.51 5.27 -7.94
C GLY A 53 -9.04 4.23 -6.93
N LEU A 54 -8.05 3.44 -7.34
CA LEU A 54 -7.43 2.40 -6.53
C LEU A 54 -5.94 2.68 -6.34
N VAL A 55 -5.46 2.49 -5.11
CA VAL A 55 -4.03 2.49 -4.78
C VAL A 55 -3.66 1.11 -4.22
N THR A 56 -2.57 0.52 -4.70
CA THR A 56 -2.08 -0.79 -4.26
C THR A 56 -0.65 -0.74 -3.73
N THR A 57 -0.31 -1.66 -2.83
CA THR A 57 1.07 -1.95 -2.43
C THR A 57 1.73 -3.05 -3.26
N ALA A 58 0.97 -3.76 -4.11
CA ALA A 58 1.52 -4.76 -5.02
C ALA A 58 2.41 -4.10 -6.10
N GLY A 59 3.47 -4.79 -6.47
CA GLY A 59 4.43 -4.33 -7.47
C GLY A 59 3.92 -4.50 -8.91
N ARG A 60 4.62 -3.87 -9.86
CA ARG A 60 4.40 -4.10 -11.29
C ARG A 60 5.01 -5.43 -11.71
N THR A 61 4.42 -6.13 -12.67
CA THR A 61 4.96 -7.42 -13.17
C THR A 61 6.33 -7.29 -13.87
N ASP A 62 6.65 -6.13 -14.46
CA ASP A 62 7.99 -5.86 -15.00
C ASP A 62 9.10 -5.77 -13.92
N ALA A 63 8.73 -5.86 -12.64
CA ALA A 63 9.63 -6.00 -11.50
C ALA A 63 10.33 -7.37 -11.41
N GLU A 64 9.71 -8.45 -11.89
CA GLU A 64 10.16 -9.83 -11.63
C GLU A 64 11.62 -10.06 -12.06
N GLY A 65 12.00 -9.53 -13.23
CA GLY A 65 13.37 -9.60 -13.75
C GLY A 65 14.36 -8.64 -13.08
N MET A 66 13.88 -7.64 -12.34
CA MET A 66 14.70 -6.59 -11.72
C MET A 66 15.13 -6.93 -10.28
N ILE A 67 14.41 -7.84 -9.63
CA ILE A 67 14.64 -8.25 -8.23
C ILE A 67 15.83 -9.22 -8.14
N GLY A 68 15.92 -10.19 -9.05
CA GLY A 68 17.10 -11.06 -9.16
C GLY A 68 18.38 -10.31 -9.55
N ALA A 69 18.26 -9.11 -10.13
CA ALA A 69 19.37 -8.30 -10.60
C ALA A 69 19.82 -7.20 -9.62
N GLY A 70 19.18 -7.03 -8.45
CA GLY A 70 19.48 -5.96 -7.49
C GLY A 70 19.22 -4.55 -8.03
N ARG A 71 18.37 -4.41 -9.07
CA ARG A 71 18.21 -3.18 -9.87
C ARG A 71 16.87 -2.50 -9.71
N MET A 72 15.98 -3.00 -8.86
CA MET A 72 14.63 -2.45 -8.84
C MET A 72 14.61 -1.08 -8.15
N LYS A 73 14.37 -0.02 -8.92
CA LYS A 73 13.88 1.25 -8.38
C LYS A 73 12.44 1.03 -7.93
N ARG A 74 12.26 1.05 -6.61
CA ARG A 74 10.96 1.04 -5.96
C ARG A 74 10.36 2.44 -6.05
N ASP A 75 9.88 2.76 -7.24
CA ASP A 75 9.24 4.03 -7.55
C ASP A 75 7.72 3.85 -7.59
N PRO A 76 6.94 4.87 -7.18
CA PRO A 76 5.50 4.88 -7.41
C PRO A 76 5.19 4.76 -8.90
N PHE A 77 4.06 4.14 -9.23
CA PHE A 77 3.64 3.95 -10.61
C PHE A 77 2.15 4.20 -10.81
N ALA A 78 1.76 4.40 -12.06
CA ALA A 78 0.37 4.44 -12.50
C ALA A 78 0.24 3.56 -13.75
N GLN A 79 -0.82 2.75 -13.84
CA GLN A 79 -1.09 1.87 -14.98
C GLN A 79 -2.57 1.95 -15.38
N PRO A 80 -2.89 1.74 -16.67
CA PRO A 80 -4.28 1.72 -17.14
C PRO A 80 -5.12 0.68 -16.40
N THR A 81 -6.40 0.99 -16.19
CA THR A 81 -7.40 0.02 -15.68
C THR A 81 -8.08 -0.78 -16.78
N ASP A 82 -7.93 -0.37 -18.04
CA ASP A 82 -8.48 -1.05 -19.22
C ASP A 82 -7.38 -1.25 -20.28
N PRO A 83 -7.06 -2.51 -20.65
CA PRO A 83 -7.55 -3.75 -20.04
C PRO A 83 -7.08 -3.89 -18.58
N PRO A 84 -7.85 -4.59 -17.72
CA PRO A 84 -7.44 -4.81 -16.34
C PRO A 84 -6.15 -5.64 -16.26
N PRO A 85 -5.30 -5.41 -15.24
CA PRO A 85 -4.08 -6.17 -15.06
C PRO A 85 -4.39 -7.64 -14.82
N LYS A 86 -3.69 -8.54 -15.52
CA LYS A 86 -3.85 -10.00 -15.35
C LYS A 86 -3.12 -10.55 -14.14
N SER A 87 -2.08 -9.85 -13.69
CA SER A 87 -1.31 -10.16 -12.49
C SER A 87 -0.57 -8.91 -12.03
N LEU A 88 -0.12 -8.93 -10.78
CA LEU A 88 0.79 -7.96 -10.19
C LEU A 88 1.94 -8.73 -9.53
N PHE A 89 3.03 -8.04 -9.27
CA PHE A 89 4.17 -8.64 -8.59
C PHE A 89 3.93 -8.64 -7.08
N THR A 90 3.98 -9.82 -6.46
CA THR A 90 3.58 -10.02 -5.06
C THR A 90 4.60 -10.81 -4.24
N ASP A 91 5.67 -11.31 -4.87
CA ASP A 91 6.58 -12.24 -4.22
C ASP A 91 7.45 -11.61 -3.13
N ASP A 92 7.77 -10.32 -3.24
CA ASP A 92 8.52 -9.57 -2.23
C ASP A 92 7.66 -9.07 -1.06
N LEU A 93 6.35 -9.32 -1.11
CA LEU A 93 5.39 -8.98 -0.07
C LEU A 93 5.16 -10.15 0.90
N SER A 94 4.73 -9.80 2.10
CA SER A 94 4.49 -10.76 3.19
C SER A 94 3.00 -11.05 3.35
N TRP A 95 2.51 -12.06 2.64
CA TRP A 95 1.15 -12.60 2.75
C TRP A 95 1.19 -14.13 2.91
N ASP A 96 0.10 -14.73 3.39
CA ASP A 96 0.04 -16.18 3.64
C ASP A 96 -0.12 -16.97 2.32
N LYS A 97 1.02 -17.41 1.78
CA LYS A 97 1.12 -18.19 0.53
C LYS A 97 0.53 -19.60 0.60
N LYS A 98 0.06 -20.06 1.77
CA LYS A 98 -0.63 -21.35 1.93
C LYS A 98 -2.13 -21.18 2.08
N ALA A 99 -2.57 -20.11 2.75
CA ALA A 99 -3.98 -19.85 2.99
C ALA A 99 -4.70 -19.25 1.76
N THR A 100 -3.96 -18.56 0.88
CA THR A 100 -4.53 -17.92 -0.32
C THR A 100 -3.52 -17.93 -1.48
N HIS A 101 -3.91 -17.33 -2.61
CA HIS A 101 -3.10 -17.09 -3.80
C HIS A 101 -3.39 -15.69 -4.36
N THR A 102 -2.58 -15.23 -5.32
CA THR A 102 -2.73 -13.94 -6.00
C THR A 102 -3.15 -14.07 -7.48
N ASP A 103 -3.61 -15.26 -7.87
CA ASP A 103 -4.09 -15.53 -9.24
C ASP A 103 -5.39 -14.79 -9.59
N ASP A 104 -6.19 -14.39 -8.59
CA ASP A 104 -7.37 -13.53 -8.76
C ASP A 104 -7.03 -12.10 -8.35
N VAL A 105 -6.76 -11.24 -9.34
CA VAL A 105 -6.42 -9.84 -9.10
C VAL A 105 -7.53 -9.07 -8.40
N ASP A 106 -8.81 -9.34 -8.71
CA ASP A 106 -9.92 -8.60 -8.12
C ASP A 106 -10.10 -8.87 -6.62
N SER A 107 -9.48 -9.93 -6.08
CA SER A 107 -9.46 -10.23 -4.65
C SER A 107 -8.61 -9.26 -3.82
N PHE A 108 -7.60 -8.61 -4.42
CA PHE A 108 -6.66 -7.71 -3.74
C PHE A 108 -6.44 -6.37 -4.45
N LEU A 109 -6.88 -6.24 -5.70
CA LEU A 109 -6.97 -4.99 -6.43
C LEU A 109 -8.23 -5.04 -7.31
N PRO A 110 -9.40 -4.61 -6.79
CA PRO A 110 -10.72 -4.79 -7.41
C PRO A 110 -10.96 -3.86 -8.61
N VAL A 111 -10.11 -3.88 -9.63
CA VAL A 111 -10.20 -3.01 -10.82
C VAL A 111 -11.48 -3.28 -11.59
N THR A 112 -11.78 -4.55 -11.87
CA THR A 112 -12.99 -4.94 -12.61
C THR A 112 -14.22 -4.62 -11.78
N ARG A 113 -14.18 -4.93 -10.47
CA ARG A 113 -15.32 -4.66 -9.57
C ARG A 113 -15.60 -3.17 -9.45
N LEU A 114 -14.58 -2.32 -9.46
CA LEU A 114 -14.78 -0.88 -9.43
C LEU A 114 -15.42 -0.37 -10.74
N ALA A 115 -15.02 -0.92 -11.89
CA ALA A 115 -15.67 -0.63 -13.17
C ALA A 115 -17.14 -1.06 -13.16
N GLU A 116 -17.46 -2.26 -12.67
CA GLU A 116 -18.85 -2.73 -12.51
C GLU A 116 -19.68 -1.80 -11.59
N GLN A 117 -19.09 -1.22 -10.54
CA GLN A 117 -19.78 -0.24 -9.70
C GLN A 117 -20.04 1.09 -10.42
N ALA A 118 -19.21 1.47 -11.38
CA ALA A 118 -19.45 2.64 -12.23
C ALA A 118 -20.58 2.36 -13.21
N ASP A 119 -20.56 1.20 -13.88
CA ASP A 119 -21.61 0.79 -14.82
C ASP A 119 -22.98 0.65 -14.12
N GLY A 120 -22.98 0.18 -12.87
CA GLY A 120 -24.17 0.12 -12.02
C GLY A 120 -24.61 1.46 -11.43
N GLY A 121 -23.89 2.56 -11.68
CA GLY A 121 -24.24 3.91 -11.22
C GLY A 121 -24.03 4.15 -9.71
N ARG A 122 -23.38 3.23 -8.98
CA ARG A 122 -23.04 3.42 -7.56
C ARG A 122 -22.01 4.53 -7.39
N ILE A 123 -21.03 4.58 -8.31
CA ILE A 123 -20.05 5.66 -8.44
C ILE A 123 -20.25 6.38 -9.77
N GLY A 124 -19.76 7.61 -9.90
CA GLY A 124 -19.86 8.38 -11.14
C GLY A 124 -18.97 7.84 -12.25
N SER A 125 -17.73 7.47 -11.91
CA SER A 125 -16.84 6.73 -12.82
C SER A 125 -15.71 6.03 -12.05
N ALA A 126 -15.13 4.99 -12.62
CA ALA A 126 -13.81 4.51 -12.20
C ALA A 126 -12.71 5.44 -12.74
N SER A 127 -11.57 5.48 -12.06
CA SER A 127 -10.35 6.13 -12.55
C SER A 127 -9.82 5.41 -13.79
N PRO A 128 -9.25 6.11 -14.79
CA PRO A 128 -8.61 5.49 -15.95
C PRO A 128 -7.29 4.77 -15.60
N ARG A 129 -6.72 5.07 -14.41
CA ARG A 129 -5.49 4.48 -13.89
C ARG A 129 -5.70 3.94 -12.49
N PHE A 130 -4.99 2.87 -12.15
CA PHE A 130 -4.70 2.52 -10.76
C PHE A 130 -3.26 2.93 -10.45
N TYR A 131 -2.96 3.10 -9.16
CA TYR A 131 -1.67 3.61 -8.71
C TYR A 131 -1.00 2.64 -7.75
N GLY A 132 0.31 2.49 -7.88
CA GLY A 132 1.10 1.65 -7.00
C GLY A 132 2.03 2.45 -6.12
N VAL A 133 2.02 2.13 -4.83
CA VAL A 133 2.95 2.64 -3.83
C VAL A 133 3.88 1.49 -3.44
N PRO A 134 5.20 1.63 -3.63
CA PRO A 134 6.12 0.57 -3.28
C PRO A 134 6.12 0.31 -1.77
N THR A 135 6.18 -0.97 -1.38
CA THR A 135 6.40 -1.36 0.01
C THR A 135 7.85 -1.11 0.40
N ASP A 136 8.11 0.12 0.82
CA ASP A 136 9.39 0.56 1.35
C ASP A 136 9.27 0.81 2.85
N TYR A 137 10.17 0.21 3.64
CA TYR A 137 10.28 0.39 5.08
C TYR A 137 10.85 1.78 5.46
N SER A 138 10.50 2.82 4.70
CA SER A 138 10.96 4.21 4.87
C SER A 138 9.78 5.17 4.82
N GLN A 139 9.34 5.59 6.01
CA GLN A 139 8.26 6.56 6.19
C GLN A 139 8.57 7.90 5.48
N ASN A 140 9.84 8.30 5.47
CA ASN A 140 10.28 9.51 4.79
C ASN A 140 10.04 9.42 3.28
N ARG A 141 10.44 8.32 2.64
CA ARG A 141 10.19 8.11 1.21
C ARG A 141 8.70 8.02 0.90
N THR A 142 7.92 7.35 1.74
CA THR A 142 6.46 7.31 1.58
C THR A 142 5.86 8.70 1.62
N ALA A 143 6.21 9.52 2.61
CA ALA A 143 5.62 10.84 2.83
C ALA A 143 6.09 11.90 1.82
N ASN A 144 7.37 11.87 1.44
CA ASN A 144 7.99 12.94 0.64
C ASN A 144 8.15 12.60 -0.84
N ASP A 145 8.14 11.32 -1.22
CA ASP A 145 8.30 10.89 -2.62
C ASP A 145 7.01 10.27 -3.16
N ALA A 146 6.51 9.23 -2.48
CA ALA A 146 5.40 8.44 -3.00
C ALA A 146 4.05 9.15 -2.91
N ALA A 147 3.66 9.60 -1.71
CA ALA A 147 2.37 10.23 -1.48
C ALA A 147 2.15 11.49 -2.35
N PRO A 148 3.11 12.42 -2.50
CA PRO A 148 2.92 13.59 -3.36
C PRO A 148 2.74 13.22 -4.83
N ARG A 149 3.44 12.18 -5.31
CA ARG A 149 3.33 11.72 -6.70
C ARG A 149 1.98 11.07 -6.98
N ILE A 150 1.52 10.20 -6.07
CA ILE A 150 0.18 9.60 -6.15
C ILE A 150 -0.91 10.69 -6.11
N LEU A 151 -0.78 11.66 -5.22
CA LEU A 151 -1.71 12.80 -5.13
C LEU A 151 -1.71 13.62 -6.43
N GLY A 152 -0.55 13.82 -7.05
CA GLY A 152 -0.44 14.46 -8.36
C GLY A 152 -1.29 13.73 -9.41
N TRP A 153 -1.12 12.43 -9.55
CA TRP A 153 -1.92 11.63 -10.49
C TRP A 153 -3.40 11.59 -10.16
N CYS A 154 -3.77 11.50 -8.87
CA CYS A 154 -5.17 11.57 -8.46
C CYS A 154 -5.82 12.90 -8.87
N ARG A 155 -5.09 14.02 -8.76
CA ARG A 155 -5.57 15.33 -9.21
C ARG A 155 -5.66 15.44 -10.72
N GLU A 156 -4.65 14.95 -11.44
CA GLU A 156 -4.66 14.89 -12.91
C GLU A 156 -5.86 14.12 -13.45
N ASP A 157 -6.15 12.97 -12.83
CA ASP A 157 -7.26 12.10 -13.23
C ASP A 157 -8.61 12.56 -12.66
N GLY A 158 -8.64 13.62 -11.84
CA GLY A 158 -9.88 14.19 -11.28
C GLY A 158 -10.59 13.28 -10.29
N LEU A 159 -9.84 12.56 -9.44
CA LEU A 159 -10.41 11.66 -8.44
C LEU A 159 -10.97 12.44 -7.26
N ASP A 160 -12.13 12.00 -6.79
CA ASP A 160 -12.78 12.52 -5.58
C ASP A 160 -12.50 11.63 -4.37
N ALA A 161 -12.22 10.35 -4.61
CA ALA A 161 -11.89 9.38 -3.58
C ALA A 161 -10.93 8.31 -4.10
N VAL A 162 -10.16 7.74 -3.19
CA VAL A 162 -9.31 6.57 -3.45
C VAL A 162 -9.62 5.47 -2.44
N LEU A 163 -9.59 4.23 -2.93
CA LEU A 163 -9.55 3.05 -2.09
C LEU A 163 -8.10 2.59 -2.00
N LEU A 164 -7.60 2.46 -0.77
CA LEU A 164 -6.29 1.91 -0.50
C LEU A 164 -6.44 0.41 -0.28
N SER A 165 -5.85 -0.39 -1.18
CA SER A 165 -5.85 -1.84 -1.10
C SER A 165 -4.45 -2.33 -0.74
N ALA A 166 -4.35 -3.05 0.37
CA ALA A 166 -3.12 -3.73 0.74
C ALA A 166 -3.11 -5.14 0.13
N LEU A 167 -1.92 -5.59 -0.25
CA LEU A 167 -1.59 -6.99 -0.44
C LEU A 167 -0.55 -7.42 0.60
#